data_AF-A0A930SSZ5-F1
#
_entry.id   AF-A0A930SSZ5-F1
#
_cell.length_a   1.000
_cell.length_b   1.000
_cell.length_c   1.000
_cell.angle_alpha   90.00
_cell.angle_beta   90.00
_cell.angle_gamma   90.00
#
_symmetry.space_group_name_H-M   'P 1'
#
loop_
_entity.id
_entity.type
_entity.pdbx_description
1 polymer ?
#
loop_
_entity_poly.entity_id
_entity_poly.type
_entity_poly.pdbx_seq_one_letter_code
_entity_poly.pdbx_strand_id
1 'polypeptide(L)'
;MACSGGVGLSQADKDYYQDLKTVHKELKSLQNFVDSSRFIKVRYEEALNKMITPTQEVLRKYKGSDFEQRSSYQNTFRAFESYVVAKGLWDQNKGMTLVNQRLAEAKNQLQQAETSAREEQKPAQ
;
A
#
# COMPACT_ATOMS: atom_id res chain seq x y z
N MET A 1 -42.95 -9.60 10.69
CA MET A 1 -42.01 -8.98 9.72
C MET A 1 -40.76 -8.59 10.48
N ALA A 2 -39.66 -9.30 10.29
CA ALA A 2 -38.36 -8.95 10.84
C ALA A 2 -37.35 -9.11 9.70
N CYS A 3 -36.98 -8.00 9.05
CA CYS A 3 -35.90 -7.99 8.10
C CYS A 3 -34.59 -8.00 8.89
N SER A 4 -33.94 -9.16 8.93
CA SER A 4 -32.57 -9.34 9.38
C SER A 4 -31.64 -8.58 8.44
N GLY A 5 -31.52 -7.26 8.64
CA GLY A 5 -30.57 -6.42 7.93
C GLY A 5 -29.17 -6.77 8.39
N GLY A 6 -28.49 -7.66 7.65
CA GLY A 6 -27.10 -8.01 7.94
C GLY A 6 -26.25 -6.75 8.05
N VAL A 7 -25.46 -6.67 9.13
CA VAL A 7 -24.48 -5.61 9.39
C VAL A 7 -23.34 -5.75 8.37
N GLY A 8 -23.61 -5.34 7.14
CA GLY A 8 -22.64 -5.31 6.05
C GLY A 8 -21.91 -3.98 6.02
N LEU A 9 -20.71 -3.98 5.43
CA LEU A 9 -19.95 -2.76 5.15
C LEU A 9 -20.79 -1.75 4.36
N SER A 10 -20.62 -0.46 4.67
CA SER A 10 -21.24 0.63 3.89
C SER A 10 -20.71 0.62 2.45
N GLN A 11 -21.40 1.32 1.52
CA GLN A 11 -20.89 1.41 0.15
C GLN A 11 -19.53 2.13 0.10
N ALA A 12 -19.36 3.19 0.90
CA ALA A 12 -18.08 3.90 0.99
C ALA A 12 -16.95 3.00 1.50
N ASP A 13 -17.22 2.12 2.47
CA ASP A 13 -16.26 1.13 2.94
C ASP A 13 -15.88 0.14 1.83
N LYS A 14 -16.86 -0.36 1.07
CA LYS A 14 -16.62 -1.29 -0.03
C LYS A 14 -15.73 -0.66 -1.10
N ASP A 15 -16.04 0.58 -1.49
CA ASP A 15 -15.26 1.32 -2.49
C ASP A 15 -13.84 1.56 -2.00
N TYR A 16 -13.68 1.95 -0.73
CA TYR A 16 -12.38 2.13 -0.08
C TYR A 16 -11.51 0.87 -0.11
N TYR A 17 -12.05 -0.27 0.34
CA TYR A 17 -11.28 -1.51 0.34
C TYR A 17 -11.02 -2.07 -1.06
N GLN A 18 -11.91 -1.82 -2.01
CA GLN A 18 -11.69 -2.19 -3.40
C GLN A 18 -10.53 -1.39 -4.03
N ASP A 19 -10.48 -0.08 -3.77
CA ASP A 19 -9.39 0.77 -4.22
C ASP A 19 -8.07 0.39 -3.54
N LEU A 20 -8.08 0.18 -2.21
CA LEU A 20 -6.89 -0.28 -1.49
C LEU A 20 -6.38 -1.63 -1.99
N LYS A 21 -7.27 -2.57 -2.30
CA LYS A 21 -6.88 -3.87 -2.86
C LYS A 21 -6.14 -3.72 -4.19
N THR A 22 -6.52 -2.74 -5.00
CA THR A 22 -5.83 -2.42 -6.25
C THR A 22 -4.42 -1.90 -5.96
N VAL A 23 -4.29 -0.95 -5.03
CA VAL A 23 -2.99 -0.42 -4.60
C VAL A 23 -2.10 -1.51 -4.00
N HIS A 24 -2.63 -2.37 -3.12
CA HIS A 24 -1.88 -3.48 -2.53
C HIS A 24 -1.38 -4.46 -3.59
N LYS A 25 -2.17 -4.72 -4.65
CA LYS A 25 -1.74 -5.58 -5.76
C LYS A 25 -0.53 -4.99 -6.48
N GLU A 26 -0.53 -3.68 -6.75
CA GLU A 26 0.60 -2.99 -7.39
C GLU A 26 1.85 -2.98 -6.51
N LEU A 27 1.69 -2.58 -5.25
CA LEU A 27 2.77 -2.58 -4.25
C LEU A 27 3.37 -3.99 -4.08
N LYS A 28 2.52 -5.03 -4.09
CA LYS A 28 2.96 -6.43 -3.99
C LYS A 28 3.71 -6.89 -5.23
N SER A 29 3.27 -6.47 -6.42
CA SER A 29 4.03 -6.72 -7.66
C SER A 29 5.42 -6.07 -7.61
N LEU A 30 5.53 -4.85 -7.08
CA LEU A 30 6.82 -4.21 -6.86
C LEU A 30 7.65 -4.97 -5.81
N GLN A 31 7.04 -5.37 -4.68
CA GLN A 31 7.72 -6.15 -3.65
C GLN A 31 8.27 -7.47 -4.17
N ASN A 32 7.48 -8.20 -4.97
CA ASN A 32 7.91 -9.45 -5.58
C ASN A 32 9.11 -9.25 -6.53
N PHE A 33 9.17 -8.11 -7.22
CA PHE A 33 10.33 -7.75 -8.02
C PHE A 33 11.56 -7.46 -7.15
N VAL A 34 11.40 -6.71 -6.05
CA VAL A 34 12.45 -6.41 -5.08
C VAL A 34 13.02 -7.70 -4.45
N ASP A 35 12.15 -8.63 -4.09
CA ASP A 35 12.54 -9.93 -3.52
C ASP A 35 13.14 -10.89 -4.57
N SER A 36 13.14 -10.53 -5.86
CA SER A 36 13.67 -11.38 -6.93
C SER A 36 15.19 -11.31 -7.06
N SER A 37 15.81 -12.41 -7.51
CA SER A 37 17.24 -12.47 -7.83
C SER A 37 17.67 -11.56 -9.00
N ARG A 38 16.72 -10.89 -9.66
CA ARG A 38 16.94 -9.97 -10.79
C ARG A 38 16.69 -8.51 -10.42
N PHE A 39 16.69 -8.19 -9.14
CA PHE A 39 16.52 -6.83 -8.65
C PHE A 39 17.64 -5.91 -9.17
N ILE A 40 17.26 -4.96 -10.02
CA ILE A 40 18.15 -3.94 -10.59
C ILE A 40 17.45 -2.59 -10.61
N LYS A 41 18.24 -1.51 -10.50
CA LYS A 41 17.74 -0.12 -10.40
C LYS A 41 16.74 0.23 -11.49
N VAL A 42 17.14 0.10 -12.76
CA VAL A 42 16.32 0.55 -13.90
C VAL A 42 14.92 -0.10 -13.91
N ARG A 43 14.85 -1.40 -13.64
CA ARG A 43 13.57 -2.12 -13.60
C ARG A 43 12.74 -1.79 -12.36
N TYR A 44 13.40 -1.54 -11.23
CA TYR A 44 12.73 -1.04 -10.03
C TYR A 44 12.09 0.32 -10.31
N GLU A 45 12.81 1.23 -10.96
CA GLU A 45 12.31 2.56 -11.32
C GLU A 45 11.16 2.48 -12.32
N GLU A 46 11.26 1.65 -13.36
CA GLU A 46 10.17 1.42 -14.31
C GLU A 46 8.92 0.87 -13.62
N ALA A 47 9.08 -0.10 -12.71
CA ALA A 47 7.97 -0.67 -11.96
C ALA A 47 7.36 0.36 -11.01
N LEU A 48 8.18 1.11 -10.28
CA LEU A 48 7.73 2.16 -9.36
C LEU A 48 7.01 3.30 -10.11
N ASN A 49 7.55 3.78 -11.23
CA ASN A 49 6.94 4.84 -12.02
C ASN A 49 5.56 4.45 -12.56
N LYS A 50 5.34 3.17 -12.88
CA LYS A 50 4.02 2.67 -13.32
C LYS A 50 2.98 2.69 -12.20
N MET A 51 3.39 2.52 -10.94
CA MET A 51 2.47 2.49 -9.79
C MET A 51 2.34 3.82 -9.05
N ILE A 52 3.26 4.77 -9.23
CA ILE A 52 3.25 6.06 -8.51
C ILE A 52 1.92 6.79 -8.70
N THR A 53 1.54 7.06 -9.95
CA THR A 53 0.32 7.82 -10.26
C THR A 53 -0.95 7.14 -9.73
N PRO A 54 -1.24 5.86 -10.05
CA PRO A 54 -2.47 5.22 -9.57
C PRO A 54 -2.50 5.10 -8.05
N THR A 55 -1.37 4.81 -7.38
CA THR A 55 -1.31 4.75 -5.92
C THR A 55 -1.56 6.13 -5.29
N GLN A 56 -0.96 7.20 -5.84
CA GLN A 56 -1.19 8.56 -5.35
C GLN A 56 -2.63 9.02 -5.54
N GLU A 57 -3.27 8.66 -6.65
CA GLU A 57 -4.68 9.01 -6.90
C GLU A 57 -5.60 8.40 -5.84
N VAL A 58 -5.42 7.12 -5.53
CA VAL A 58 -6.19 6.44 -4.48
C VAL A 58 -5.90 7.02 -3.10
N LEU A 59 -4.63 7.20 -2.74
CA LEU A 59 -4.27 7.78 -1.43
C LEU A 59 -4.83 9.21 -1.30
N ARG A 60 -4.74 10.02 -2.35
CA ARG A 60 -5.30 11.38 -2.37
C ARG A 60 -6.83 11.39 -2.25
N LYS A 61 -7.53 10.42 -2.86
CA LYS A 61 -9.01 10.30 -2.78
C LYS A 61 -9.49 10.17 -1.33
N TYR A 62 -8.74 9.48 -0.48
CA TYR A 62 -9.12 9.22 0.92
C TYR A 62 -8.42 10.13 1.93
N LYS A 63 -7.48 10.97 1.48
CA LYS A 63 -6.86 12.00 2.31
C LYS A 63 -7.89 13.01 2.81
N GLY A 64 -7.86 13.31 4.10
CA GLY A 64 -8.80 14.19 4.78
C GLY A 64 -10.15 13.55 5.12
N SER A 65 -10.34 12.26 4.83
CA SER A 65 -11.54 11.50 5.21
C SER A 65 -11.31 10.66 6.47
N ASP A 66 -12.37 10.10 7.05
CA ASP A 66 -12.27 9.17 8.19
C ASP A 66 -11.41 7.92 7.86
N PHE A 67 -11.29 7.56 6.58
CA PHE A 67 -10.45 6.46 6.14
C PHE A 67 -8.95 6.74 6.36
N GLU A 68 -8.51 8.00 6.37
CA GLU A 68 -7.11 8.37 6.61
C GLU A 68 -6.63 7.95 8.02
N GLN A 69 -7.55 7.85 8.98
CA GLN A 69 -7.25 7.42 10.34
C GLN A 69 -7.17 5.90 10.50
N ARG A 70 -7.55 5.13 9.46
CA ARG A 70 -7.51 3.67 9.50
C ARG A 70 -6.08 3.16 9.35
N SER A 71 -5.77 2.10 10.09
CA SER A 71 -4.46 1.44 10.04
C SER A 71 -4.14 0.95 8.63
N SER A 72 -5.15 0.44 7.90
CA SER A 72 -4.99 0.04 6.50
C SER A 72 -4.50 1.18 5.60
N TYR A 73 -5.04 2.39 5.74
CA TYR A 73 -4.60 3.56 4.97
C TYR A 73 -3.18 3.97 5.38
N GLN A 74 -2.93 4.17 6.68
CA GLN A 74 -1.65 4.68 7.18
C GLN A 74 -0.49 3.75 6.81
N ASN A 75 -0.69 2.44 6.95
CA ASN A 75 0.32 1.45 6.58
C ASN A 75 0.51 1.39 5.06
N THR A 76 -0.55 1.56 4.25
CA THR A 76 -0.42 1.65 2.79
C THR A 76 0.38 2.88 2.38
N PHE A 77 0.08 4.04 2.97
CA PHE A 77 0.80 5.29 2.72
C PHE A 77 2.28 5.16 3.08
N ARG A 78 2.60 4.60 4.26
CA ARG A 78 3.99 4.37 4.70
C ARG A 78 4.74 3.39 3.80
N ALA A 79 4.08 2.33 3.34
CA ALA A 79 4.68 1.39 2.39
C ALA A 79 5.03 2.09 1.08
N PHE A 80 4.09 2.87 0.53
CA PHE A 80 4.29 3.66 -0.68
C PHE A 80 5.43 4.67 -0.53
N GLU A 81 5.43 5.47 0.54
CA GLU A 81 6.48 6.45 0.82
C GLU A 81 7.85 5.79 0.93
N SER A 82 7.95 4.63 1.58
CA SER A 82 9.21 3.90 1.72
C SER A 82 9.79 3.47 0.37
N TYR A 83 8.97 3.03 -0.59
CA TYR A 83 9.44 2.74 -1.95
C TYR A 83 9.94 3.99 -2.68
N VAL A 84 9.22 5.11 -2.56
CA VAL A 84 9.62 6.39 -3.19
C VAL A 84 10.93 6.90 -2.60
N VAL A 85 11.08 6.85 -1.27
CA VAL A 85 12.31 7.24 -0.59
C VAL A 85 13.46 6.31 -0.96
N ALA A 86 13.22 4.99 -1.09
CA ALA A 86 14.25 4.06 -1.56
C ALA A 86 14.79 4.44 -2.95
N LYS A 87 13.92 4.86 -3.88
CA LYS A 87 14.35 5.40 -5.19
C LYS A 87 15.20 6.65 -5.00
N GLY A 88 14.75 7.61 -4.21
CA GLY A 88 15.50 8.86 -3.96
C GLY A 88 16.89 8.62 -3.36
N LEU A 89 17.02 7.68 -2.43
CA LEU A 89 18.31 7.28 -1.84
C LEU A 89 19.22 6.61 -2.88
N TRP A 90 18.64 5.79 -3.76
CA TRP A 90 19.38 5.15 -4.84
C TRP A 90 19.87 6.17 -5.88
N ASP A 91 19.06 7.18 -6.20
CA ASP A 91 19.42 8.28 -7.10
C ASP A 91 20.52 9.16 -6.54
N GLN A 92 20.53 9.38 -5.23
CA GLN A 92 21.56 10.16 -4.54
C GLN A 92 22.83 9.36 -4.23
N ASN A 93 22.93 8.11 -4.68
CA ASN A 93 24.05 7.20 -4.38
C ASN A 93 24.33 7.08 -2.87
N LYS A 94 23.29 7.13 -2.02
CA LYS A 94 23.42 7.07 -0.54
C LYS A 94 23.79 5.68 0.00
N GLY A 95 24.00 4.71 -0.90
CA GLY A 95 24.43 3.35 -0.58
C GLY A 95 23.27 2.35 -0.48
N MET A 96 23.55 1.09 -0.85
CA MET A 96 22.56 0.02 -0.90
C MET A 96 21.99 -0.36 0.47
N THR A 97 22.72 -0.13 1.56
CA THR A 97 22.24 -0.41 2.92
C THR A 97 20.98 0.40 3.24
N LEU A 98 20.98 1.70 2.96
CA LEU A 98 19.83 2.57 3.24
C LEU A 98 18.66 2.27 2.29
N VAL A 99 18.94 1.95 1.02
CA VAL A 99 17.93 1.50 0.06
C VAL A 99 17.26 0.22 0.56
N ASN A 100 18.04 -0.80 0.94
CA ASN A 100 17.52 -2.07 1.44
C ASN A 100 16.72 -1.91 2.73
N GLN A 101 17.12 -1.01 3.64
CA GLN A 101 16.35 -0.68 4.85
C GLN A 101 14.96 -0.15 4.49
N ARG A 102 14.88 0.82 3.57
CA ARG A 102 13.59 1.37 3.12
C ARG A 102 12.74 0.34 2.39
N LEU A 103 13.33 -0.55 1.61
CA LEU A 103 12.60 -1.64 0.97
C LEU A 103 12.07 -2.67 1.98
N ALA A 104 12.83 -2.95 3.04
CA ALA A 104 12.37 -3.81 4.14
C ALA A 104 11.24 -3.17 4.95
N GLU A 105 11.33 -1.86 5.21
CA GLU A 105 10.24 -1.07 5.80
C GLU A 105 8.99 -1.13 4.92
N ALA A 106 9.13 -0.91 3.61
CA ALA A 106 8.02 -0.97 2.66
C ALA A 106 7.29 -2.32 2.70
N LYS A 107 8.06 -3.43 2.71
CA LYS A 107 7.54 -4.79 2.83
C LYS A 107 6.73 -4.99 4.12
N ASN A 108 7.27 -4.57 5.25
CA ASN A 108 6.61 -4.73 6.55
C ASN A 108 5.31 -3.92 6.59
N GLN A 109 5.35 -2.66 6.16
CA GLN A 109 4.18 -1.79 6.11
C GLN A 109 3.10 -2.33 5.17
N LEU A 110 3.47 -2.90 4.01
CA LEU A 110 2.52 -3.55 3.11
C LEU A 110 1.83 -4.75 3.76
N GLN A 111 2.58 -5.59 4.48
CA GLN A 111 2.01 -6.73 5.21
C GLN A 111 1.04 -6.28 6.30
N GLN A 112 1.39 -5.23 7.05
CA GLN A 112 0.51 -4.63 8.05
C GLN A 112 -0.75 -4.04 7.40
N ALA A 113 -0.61 -3.34 6.27
CA ALA A 113 -1.74 -2.79 5.53
C ALA A 113 -2.73 -3.86 5.05
N GLU A 114 -2.22 -4.96 4.46
CA GLU A 114 -3.05 -6.09 4.04
C GLU A 114 -3.77 -6.75 5.24
N THR A 115 -3.10 -6.83 6.39
CA THR A 115 -3.67 -7.42 7.62
C THR A 115 -4.75 -6.52 8.19
N SER A 116 -4.46 -5.24 8.40
CA SER A 116 -5.43 -4.25 8.89
C SER A 116 -6.64 -4.16 7.97
N ALA A 117 -6.46 -4.13 6.64
CA ALA A 117 -7.59 -4.09 5.71
C ALA A 117 -8.50 -5.32 5.86
N ARG A 118 -7.94 -6.52 6.12
CA ARG A 118 -8.76 -7.73 6.36
C ARG A 118 -9.48 -7.68 7.70
N GLU A 119 -8.84 -7.17 8.74
CA GLU A 119 -9.43 -7.05 10.08
C GLU A 119 -10.55 -6.01 10.10
N GLU A 120 -10.34 -4.85 9.49
CA GLU A 120 -11.34 -3.77 9.41
C GLU A 120 -12.53 -4.13 8.49
N GLN A 121 -12.42 -5.19 7.66
CA GLN A 121 -13.51 -5.75 6.85
C GLN A 121 -14.32 -6.83 7.56
N LYS A 122 -13.86 -7.35 8.71
CA LYS A 122 -14.64 -8.33 9.47
C LYS A 122 -15.83 -7.62 10.13
N PRO A 123 -17.06 -8.15 10.04
CA PRO A 123 -18.17 -7.61 10.81
C PRO A 123 -17.82 -7.69 12.30
N ALA A 124 -18.10 -6.62 13.04
CA ALA A 124 -18.01 -6.63 14.49
C ALA A 124 -18.89 -7.78 15.01
N GLN A 125 -18.27 -8.73 15.71
CA GLN A 125 -18.98 -9.82 16.39
C GLN A 125 -19.76 -9.28 17.59
#